data_AF-A0A975I4B7-F1
#
_entry.id   AF-A0A975I4B7-F1
#
_cell.length_a   1.000
_cell.length_b   1.000
_cell.length_c   1.000
_cell.angle_alpha   90.00
_cell.angle_beta   90.00
_cell.angle_gamma   90.00
#
_symmetry.space_group_name_H-M   'P 1'
#
loop_
_entity.id
_entity.type
_entity.pdbx_description
1 polymer ?
#
loop_
_entity_poly.entity_id
_entity_poly.type
_entity_poly.pdbx_seq_one_letter_code
_entity_poly.pdbx_strand_id
1 'polypeptide(L)'
;MKRQMLRGLLAGLIVALTFAAARIWTAEYDSEPDPKARFVVVAAQVSSDKGYRWVEVHLKRSGDAEHDLRKRVRLVTAEGTEHEPADTTFAGSPEKGFTDIWFKFWLAERDLEGKLDLRANDGSLRVKTNSGPPSLGSDGKAVFKSADWGKSWLGF
;
A
#
# COMPACT_ATOMS: atom_id res chain seq x y z
N MET A 1 27.32 19.95 -37.89
CA MET A 1 27.71 19.45 -36.55
C MET A 1 26.77 19.88 -35.41
N LYS A 2 26.24 21.11 -35.33
CA LYS A 2 25.38 21.56 -34.20
C LYS A 2 24.01 20.86 -34.04
N ARG A 3 23.36 20.42 -35.13
CA ARG A 3 22.02 19.79 -35.09
C ARG A 3 22.01 18.33 -34.64
N GLN A 4 23.11 17.60 -34.86
CA GLN A 4 23.22 16.19 -34.46
C GLN A 4 23.48 16.06 -32.94
N MET A 5 24.29 16.96 -32.37
CA MET A 5 24.46 17.03 -30.91
C MET A 5 23.17 17.41 -30.18
N LEU A 6 22.37 18.35 -30.73
CA LEU A 6 21.09 18.74 -30.14
C LEU A 6 20.06 17.60 -30.17
N ARG A 7 20.05 16.78 -31.24
CA ARG A 7 19.18 15.60 -31.36
C ARG A 7 19.58 14.48 -30.40
N GLY A 8 20.88 14.28 -30.16
CA GLY A 8 21.38 13.34 -29.15
C GLY A 8 20.98 13.73 -27.74
N LEU A 9 21.07 15.03 -27.41
CA LEU A 9 20.66 15.58 -26.11
C LEU A 9 19.15 15.50 -25.87
N LEU A 10 18.34 15.80 -26.89
CA LEU A 10 16.87 15.65 -26.80
C LEU A 10 16.45 14.18 -26.65
N ALA A 11 17.08 13.27 -27.40
CA ALA A 11 16.79 11.85 -27.28
C ALA A 11 17.16 11.30 -25.90
N GLY A 12 18.31 11.70 -25.34
CA GLY A 12 18.72 11.34 -23.99
C GLY A 12 17.78 11.88 -22.90
N LEU A 13 17.28 13.11 -23.06
CA LEU A 13 16.34 13.73 -22.11
C LEU A 13 14.97 13.03 -22.13
N ILE A 14 14.47 12.65 -23.31
CA ILE A 14 13.21 11.92 -23.45
C ILE A 14 13.31 10.54 -22.81
N VAL A 15 14.43 9.83 -22.99
CA VAL A 15 14.67 8.53 -22.35
C VAL A 15 14.80 8.65 -20.81
N ALA A 16 15.46 9.69 -20.30
CA ALA A 16 15.55 9.92 -18.86
C ALA A 16 14.19 10.25 -18.24
N LEU A 17 13.35 11.03 -18.94
CA LEU A 17 12.01 11.39 -18.47
C LEU A 17 11.04 10.18 -18.52
N THR A 18 11.15 9.29 -19.49
CA THR A 18 10.32 8.07 -19.53
C THR A 18 10.74 7.06 -18.46
N PHE A 19 12.03 6.91 -18.17
CA PHE A 19 12.50 6.07 -17.07
C PHE A 19 12.11 6.62 -15.68
N ALA A 20 12.18 7.94 -15.49
CA ALA A 20 11.72 8.57 -14.25
C ALA A 20 10.19 8.47 -14.09
N ALA A 21 9.43 8.69 -15.17
CA ALA A 21 7.97 8.53 -15.16
C ALA A 21 7.56 7.07 -14.91
N ALA A 22 8.25 6.09 -15.51
CA ALA A 22 8.00 4.68 -15.25
C ALA A 22 8.26 4.30 -13.80
N ARG A 23 9.35 4.80 -13.17
CA ARG A 23 9.65 4.57 -11.75
C ARG A 23 8.63 5.22 -10.79
N ILE A 24 8.05 6.37 -11.15
CA ILE A 24 6.97 7.00 -10.38
C ILE A 24 5.67 6.20 -10.52
N TRP A 25 5.47 5.50 -11.63
CA TRP A 25 4.29 4.66 -11.89
C TRP A 25 4.43 3.23 -11.35
N THR A 26 5.66 2.79 -11.06
CA THR A 26 5.98 1.49 -10.43
C THR A 26 6.52 1.62 -9.00
N ALA A 27 6.35 2.78 -8.34
CA ALA A 27 6.65 2.88 -6.92
C ALA A 27 5.57 2.11 -6.16
N GLU A 28 5.70 0.78 -6.16
CA GLU A 28 4.98 -0.13 -5.27
C GLU A 28 5.17 0.34 -3.81
N TYR A 29 4.46 -0.28 -2.87
CA TYR A 29 4.73 -0.11 -1.45
C TYR A 29 6.23 -0.30 -1.13
N ASP A 30 6.68 0.17 0.04
CA ASP A 30 8.09 0.30 0.43
C ASP A 30 9.02 -0.75 -0.21
N SER A 31 10.03 -0.27 -0.95
CA SER A 31 10.98 -1.15 -1.67
C SER A 31 11.84 -1.97 -0.73
N GLU A 32 12.00 -1.51 0.51
CA GLU A 32 12.69 -2.21 1.60
C GLU A 32 11.74 -2.31 2.80
N PRO A 33 10.73 -3.20 2.72
CA PRO A 33 9.76 -3.35 3.81
C PRO A 33 10.44 -3.98 5.03
N ASP A 34 9.95 -3.66 6.23
CA ASP A 34 10.51 -4.18 7.47
C ASP A 34 10.51 -5.73 7.46
N PRO A 35 11.67 -6.40 7.43
CA PRO A 35 11.73 -7.86 7.34
C PRO A 35 11.11 -8.54 8.56
N LYS A 36 11.01 -7.85 9.70
CA LYS A 36 10.36 -8.39 10.92
C LYS A 36 8.85 -8.51 10.76
N ALA A 37 8.25 -7.77 9.82
CA ALA A 37 6.85 -7.92 9.48
C ALA A 37 6.59 -9.23 8.72
N ARG A 38 7.59 -9.83 8.05
CA ARG A 38 7.52 -11.08 7.25
C ARG A 38 6.60 -11.03 6.02
N PHE A 39 6.02 -9.88 5.75
CA PHE A 39 5.07 -9.62 4.67
C PHE A 39 5.41 -8.29 4.02
N VAL A 40 4.93 -8.12 2.80
CA VAL A 40 4.92 -6.84 2.08
C VAL A 40 3.49 -6.45 1.77
N VAL A 41 3.19 -5.15 1.77
CA VAL A 41 1.92 -4.66 1.27
C VAL A 41 1.96 -4.71 -0.25
N VAL A 42 0.95 -5.30 -0.88
CA VAL A 42 0.84 -5.33 -2.35
C VAL A 42 -0.31 -4.46 -2.85
N ALA A 43 -1.34 -4.26 -2.02
CA ALA A 43 -2.44 -3.36 -2.30
C ALA A 43 -3.12 -2.91 -1.00
N ALA A 44 -3.77 -1.75 -1.06
CA ALA A 44 -4.80 -1.35 -0.12
C ALA A 44 -6.05 -0.96 -0.88
N GLN A 45 -7.21 -1.40 -0.43
CA GLN A 45 -8.51 -0.98 -0.95
C GLN A 45 -9.22 -0.15 0.10
N VAL A 46 -9.76 1.00 -0.32
CA VAL A 46 -10.63 1.82 0.49
C VAL A 46 -12.03 1.76 -0.09
N SER A 47 -13.04 1.58 0.76
CA SER A 47 -14.45 1.68 0.38
C SER A 47 -15.28 2.44 1.40
N SER A 48 -16.36 3.06 0.92
CA SER A 48 -17.23 3.92 1.71
C SER A 48 -18.40 3.15 2.30
N ASP A 49 -18.72 3.40 3.57
CA ASP A 49 -19.94 2.88 4.20
C ASP A 49 -20.49 3.88 5.22
N LYS A 50 -21.62 4.52 4.89
CA LYS A 50 -22.43 5.37 5.80
C LYS A 50 -21.63 6.33 6.71
N GLY A 51 -20.67 7.05 6.13
CA GLY A 51 -19.83 8.04 6.84
C GLY A 51 -18.52 7.48 7.41
N TYR A 52 -18.25 6.20 7.19
CA TYR A 52 -17.01 5.53 7.55
C TYR A 52 -16.32 4.94 6.33
N ARG A 53 -15.10 4.45 6.55
CA ARG A 53 -14.26 3.87 5.52
C ARG A 53 -13.80 2.48 5.95
N TRP A 54 -14.01 1.52 5.07
CA TRP A 54 -13.36 0.22 5.14
C TRP A 54 -11.99 0.33 4.46
N VAL A 55 -10.93 0.02 5.20
CA VAL A 55 -9.58 -0.15 4.66
C VAL A 55 -9.23 -1.62 4.69
N GLU A 56 -9.00 -2.20 3.53
CA GLU A 56 -8.51 -3.58 3.40
C GLU A 56 -7.07 -3.55 2.91
N VAL A 57 -6.16 -4.16 3.66
CA VAL A 57 -4.73 -4.23 3.34
C VAL A 57 -4.41 -5.65 2.90
N HIS A 58 -4.02 -5.81 1.63
CA HIS A 58 -3.56 -7.08 1.09
C HIS A 58 -2.05 -7.19 1.25
N LEU A 59 -1.65 -8.21 1.99
CA LEU A 59 -0.28 -8.57 2.26
C LEU A 59 0.10 -9.84 1.51
N LYS A 60 1.34 -9.89 1.01
CA LYS A 60 1.96 -11.08 0.46
C LYS A 60 3.18 -11.47 1.28
N ARG A 61 3.39 -12.77 1.49
CA ARG A 61 4.53 -13.29 2.26
C ARG A 61 5.86 -12.82 1.66
N SER A 62 6.77 -12.36 2.52
CA SER A 62 8.14 -12.00 2.18
C SER A 62 9.09 -13.05 2.75
N GLY A 63 9.70 -13.84 1.87
CA GLY A 63 10.57 -14.96 2.27
C GLY A 63 9.81 -16.18 2.80
N ASP A 64 10.47 -16.94 3.67
CA ASP A 64 10.02 -18.26 4.13
C ASP A 64 9.35 -18.24 5.51
N ALA A 65 9.44 -17.13 6.24
CA ALA A 65 8.87 -17.02 7.57
C ALA A 65 7.34 -16.82 7.52
N GLU A 66 6.61 -17.58 8.31
CA GLU A 66 5.15 -17.50 8.39
C GLU A 66 4.66 -16.38 9.29
N HIS A 67 3.39 -15.99 9.13
CA HIS A 67 2.71 -15.08 10.05
C HIS A 67 2.54 -15.73 11.42
N ASP A 68 2.94 -15.02 12.48
CA ASP A 68 2.69 -15.46 13.85
C ASP A 68 1.28 -15.01 14.28
N LEU A 69 0.31 -15.93 14.14
CA LEU A 69 -1.09 -15.69 14.49
C LEU A 69 -1.32 -15.34 15.97
N ARG A 70 -0.32 -15.50 16.84
CA ARG A 70 -0.41 -15.10 18.26
C ARG A 70 -0.07 -13.62 18.47
N LYS A 71 0.54 -12.98 17.47
CA LYS A 71 0.90 -11.56 17.55
C LYS A 71 -0.26 -10.70 17.11
N ARG A 72 -0.48 -9.63 17.84
CA ARG A 72 -1.54 -8.67 17.56
C ARG A 72 -1.20 -7.88 16.31
N VAL A 73 -2.21 -7.66 15.47
CA VAL A 73 -2.13 -6.78 14.31
C VAL A 73 -2.82 -5.46 14.65
N ARG A 74 -2.20 -4.35 14.26
CA ARG A 74 -2.73 -3.00 14.49
C ARG A 74 -2.49 -2.11 13.29
N LEU A 75 -3.51 -1.39 12.87
CA LEU A 75 -3.34 -0.24 11.99
C LEU A 75 -3.23 1.02 12.84
N VAL A 76 -2.14 1.75 12.69
CA VAL A 76 -1.80 2.93 13.49
C VAL A 76 -1.93 4.18 12.63
N THR A 77 -2.73 5.14 13.10
CA THR A 77 -2.97 6.42 12.41
C THR A 77 -1.83 7.41 12.68
N ALA A 78 -1.82 8.52 11.95
CA ALA A 78 -0.86 9.59 12.17
C ALA A 78 -0.89 10.18 13.60
N GLU A 79 -2.06 10.17 14.25
CA GLU A 79 -2.26 10.63 15.63
C GLU A 79 -1.83 9.58 16.67
N GLY A 80 -1.46 8.38 16.23
CA GLY A 80 -1.08 7.27 17.10
C GLY A 80 -2.25 6.42 17.58
N THR A 81 -3.47 6.67 17.11
CA THR A 81 -4.64 5.81 17.37
C THR A 81 -4.41 4.44 16.75
N GLU A 82 -4.66 3.38 17.51
CA GLU A 82 -4.49 2.00 17.05
C GLU A 82 -5.86 1.34 16.81
N HIS A 83 -6.02 0.72 15.64
CA HIS A 83 -7.21 -0.02 15.26
C HIS A 83 -6.89 -1.51 15.12
N GLU A 84 -7.72 -2.36 15.72
CA GLU A 84 -7.68 -3.80 15.46
C GLU A 84 -8.36 -4.12 14.11
N PRO A 85 -7.95 -5.20 13.42
CA PRO A 85 -8.69 -5.69 12.26
C PRO A 85 -10.11 -6.10 12.70
N ALA A 86 -11.11 -5.62 11.96
CA ALA A 86 -12.49 -6.08 12.08
C ALA A 86 -12.69 -7.46 11.42
N ASP A 87 -11.85 -7.79 10.42
CA ASP A 87 -11.86 -9.09 9.75
C ASP A 87 -10.44 -9.45 9.27
N THR A 88 -10.18 -10.74 9.13
CA THR A 88 -8.92 -11.28 8.59
C THR A 88 -9.20 -12.47 7.68
N THR A 89 -8.78 -12.38 6.43
CA THR A 89 -8.87 -13.48 5.46
C THR A 89 -7.47 -13.97 5.11
N PHE A 90 -7.31 -15.28 4.95
CA PHE A 90 -6.05 -15.93 4.59
C PHE A 90 -6.21 -16.73 3.30
N ALA A 91 -5.23 -16.64 2.39
CA ALA A 91 -5.09 -17.60 1.31
C ALA A 91 -3.95 -18.59 1.62
N GLY A 92 -4.19 -19.86 1.32
CA GLY A 92 -3.30 -20.97 1.65
C GLY A 92 -3.95 -21.97 2.60
N SER A 93 -3.14 -22.77 3.29
CA SER A 93 -3.62 -23.72 4.29
C SER A 93 -2.67 -23.77 5.49
N PRO A 94 -3.16 -24.17 6.68
CA PRO A 94 -2.31 -24.28 7.88
C PRO A 94 -1.11 -25.23 7.69
N GLU A 95 -1.24 -26.24 6.84
CA GLU A 95 -0.18 -27.23 6.58
C GLU A 95 0.91 -26.73 5.63
N LYS A 96 0.59 -25.75 4.78
CA LYS A 96 1.48 -25.23 3.74
C LYS A 96 1.91 -23.77 3.99
N GLY A 97 1.41 -23.19 5.08
CA GLY A 97 1.51 -21.78 5.37
C GLY A 97 0.54 -20.92 4.55
N PHE A 98 0.34 -19.70 5.03
CA PHE A 98 -0.45 -18.68 4.33
C PHE A 98 0.46 -17.85 3.41
N THR A 99 0.07 -17.70 2.15
CA THR A 99 0.83 -16.92 1.16
C THR A 99 0.39 -15.46 1.13
N ASP A 100 -0.90 -15.23 1.40
CA ASP A 100 -1.54 -13.92 1.33
C ASP A 100 -2.48 -13.75 2.51
N ILE A 101 -2.56 -12.52 3.00
CA ILE A 101 -3.40 -12.13 4.13
C ILE A 101 -4.09 -10.81 3.80
N TRP A 102 -5.38 -10.72 4.11
CA TRP A 102 -6.15 -9.48 4.05
C TRP A 102 -6.58 -9.09 5.45
N PHE A 103 -6.18 -7.91 5.89
CA PHE A 103 -6.67 -7.30 7.11
C PHE A 103 -7.65 -6.20 6.76
N LYS A 104 -8.86 -6.25 7.33
CA LYS A 104 -9.91 -5.27 7.08
C LYS A 104 -10.17 -4.45 8.33
N PHE A 105 -10.14 -3.13 8.20
CA PHE A 105 -10.29 -2.16 9.29
C PHE A 105 -11.47 -1.24 9.01
N TRP A 106 -12.22 -0.93 10.07
CA TRP A 106 -13.26 0.10 10.04
C TRP A 106 -12.70 1.38 10.65
N LEU A 107 -12.54 2.42 9.84
CA LEU A 107 -11.97 3.70 10.26
C LEU A 107 -12.96 4.85 10.10
N ALA A 108 -12.84 5.86 10.96
CA ALA A 108 -13.49 7.14 10.71
C ALA A 108 -12.75 7.86 9.57
N GLU A 109 -13.43 8.75 8.86
CA GLU A 109 -12.82 9.48 7.74
C GLU A 109 -11.60 10.29 8.15
N ARG A 110 -11.64 10.91 9.34
CA ARG A 110 -10.50 11.67 9.92
C ARG A 110 -9.24 10.81 10.10
N ASP A 111 -9.39 9.52 10.38
CA ASP A 111 -8.27 8.62 10.63
C ASP A 111 -7.47 8.37 9.33
N LEU A 112 -8.08 8.63 8.17
CA LEU A 112 -7.43 8.56 6.85
C LEU A 112 -6.73 9.84 6.43
N GLU A 113 -6.83 10.94 7.18
CA GLU A 113 -6.22 12.21 6.78
C GLU A 113 -4.69 12.17 6.79
N GLY A 114 -4.11 11.27 7.58
CA GLY A 114 -2.66 11.18 7.76
C GLY A 114 -2.04 9.91 7.17
N LYS A 115 -0.80 9.67 7.57
CA LYS A 115 -0.11 8.40 7.33
C LYS A 115 -0.80 7.24 8.06
N LEU A 116 -0.63 6.04 7.51
CA LEU A 116 -1.08 4.79 8.12
C LEU A 116 0.07 3.80 8.15
N ASP A 117 0.32 3.22 9.31
CA ASP A 117 1.34 2.20 9.54
C ASP A 117 0.67 0.92 10.07
N LEU A 118 0.88 -0.22 9.39
CA LEU A 118 0.42 -1.53 9.83
C LEU A 118 1.50 -2.20 10.67
N ARG A 119 1.24 -2.41 11.95
CA ARG A 119 2.07 -3.25 12.81
C ARG A 119 1.59 -4.68 12.71
N ALA A 120 2.48 -5.57 12.30
CA ALA A 120 2.23 -7.00 12.18
C ALA A 120 3.50 -7.77 12.55
N ASN A 121 3.32 -8.90 13.24
CA ASN A 121 4.41 -9.65 13.84
C ASN A 121 5.29 -8.74 14.75
N ASP A 122 6.56 -8.55 14.40
CA ASP A 122 7.51 -7.69 15.13
C ASP A 122 7.93 -6.46 14.32
N GLY A 123 7.24 -6.17 13.21
CA GLY A 123 7.60 -5.11 12.28
C GLY A 123 6.47 -4.14 11.98
N SER A 124 6.79 -3.14 11.17
CA SER A 124 5.86 -2.11 10.72
C SER A 124 5.92 -1.95 9.20
N LEU A 125 4.76 -1.90 8.56
CA LEU A 125 4.61 -1.71 7.12
C LEU A 125 3.86 -0.40 6.85
N ARG A 126 4.42 0.47 6.01
CA ARG A 126 3.78 1.71 5.60
C ARG A 126 2.62 1.42 4.63
N VAL A 127 1.39 1.76 5.03
CA VAL A 127 0.18 1.59 4.21
C VAL A 127 -0.20 2.89 3.48
N LYS A 128 0.05 4.04 4.09
CA LYS A 128 -0.21 5.35 3.47
C LYS A 128 0.82 6.37 3.91
N THR A 129 1.41 7.12 2.98
CA THR A 129 2.44 8.14 3.25
C THR A 129 1.90 9.57 3.20
N ASN A 130 0.95 9.84 2.29
CA ASN A 130 0.49 11.18 2.00
C ASN A 130 -0.57 11.67 3.00
N SER A 131 -0.65 13.00 3.13
CA SER A 131 -1.74 13.67 3.85
C SER A 131 -2.99 13.82 2.98
N GLY A 132 -4.14 14.04 3.61
CA GLY A 132 -5.44 14.21 3.00
C GLY A 132 -6.21 12.89 2.83
N PRO A 133 -7.55 12.95 2.70
CA PRO A 133 -8.36 11.77 2.47
C PRO A 133 -8.08 11.16 1.07
N PRO A 134 -8.28 9.84 0.89
CA PRO A 134 -8.15 9.22 -0.43
C PRO A 134 -9.22 9.73 -1.39
N SER A 135 -8.83 9.93 -2.64
CA SER A 135 -9.78 10.13 -3.74
C SER A 135 -10.45 8.80 -4.07
N LEU A 136 -11.78 8.74 -3.91
CA LEU A 136 -12.57 7.54 -4.22
C LEU A 136 -13.24 7.67 -5.60
N GLY A 137 -13.42 6.55 -6.27
CA GLY A 137 -14.18 6.47 -7.52
C GLY A 137 -15.67 6.75 -7.33
N SER A 138 -16.41 6.79 -8.43
CA SER A 138 -17.87 7.02 -8.42
C SER A 138 -18.67 5.95 -7.68
N ASP A 139 -18.12 4.74 -7.55
CA ASP A 139 -18.67 3.63 -6.77
C ASP A 139 -18.32 3.71 -5.27
N GLY A 140 -17.62 4.77 -4.86
CA GLY A 140 -17.16 4.97 -3.49
C GLY A 140 -16.01 4.05 -3.09
N LYS A 141 -15.27 3.48 -4.05
CA LYS A 141 -14.13 2.60 -3.82
C LYS A 141 -12.87 3.09 -4.53
N ALA A 142 -11.72 2.69 -4.04
CA ALA A 142 -10.43 2.90 -4.70
C ALA A 142 -9.43 1.80 -4.28
N VAL A 143 -8.57 1.40 -5.21
CA VAL A 143 -7.45 0.48 -4.94
C VAL A 143 -6.14 1.23 -5.16
N PHE A 144 -5.22 1.08 -4.21
CA PHE A 144 -3.92 1.74 -4.17
C PHE A 144 -2.82 0.67 -4.17
N LYS A 145 -1.98 0.68 -5.20
CA LYS A 145 -0.79 -0.18 -5.34
C LYS A 145 0.51 0.50 -4.87
N SER A 146 0.38 1.69 -4.30
CA SER A 146 1.46 2.49 -3.70
C SER A 146 0.98 3.06 -2.38
N ALA A 147 1.91 3.41 -1.49
CA ALA A 147 1.60 4.11 -0.25
C ALA A 147 1.24 5.59 -0.47
N ASP A 148 1.56 6.18 -1.62
CA ASP A 148 1.04 7.50 -2.00
C ASP A 148 -0.37 7.36 -2.60
N TRP A 149 -1.38 7.69 -1.80
CA TRP A 149 -2.78 7.62 -2.19
C TRP A 149 -3.26 8.87 -2.93
N GLY A 150 -2.37 9.67 -3.52
CA GLY A 150 -2.71 10.84 -4.32
C GLY A 150 -3.41 10.50 -5.65
N LYS A 151 -3.24 9.28 -6.16
CA LYS A 151 -3.94 8.78 -7.37
C LYS A 151 -4.34 7.31 -7.15
N SER A 152 -5.63 7.01 -7.21
CA SER A 152 -6.13 5.63 -7.21
C SER A 152 -5.79 4.93 -8.54
N TRP A 153 -5.48 3.64 -8.51
CA TRP A 153 -5.28 2.87 -9.73
C TRP A 153 -6.64 2.64 -10.42
N LEU A 154 -6.84 3.28 -11.57
CA LEU A 154 -7.96 3.01 -12.48
C LEU A 154 -7.53 1.85 -13.40
N GLY A 155 -7.84 0.62 -13.05
CA GLY A 155 -7.57 -0.52 -13.92
C GLY A 155 -8.58 -1.64 -13.74
N PHE A 156 -9.49 -1.75 -14.70
CA PHE A 156 -10.05 -3.02 -15.13
C PHE A 156 -9.31 -3.42 -16.41
#